data_AF-A0A1D5Q902-F1
#
_entry.id   AF-A0A1D5Q902-F1
#
_cell.length_a   1.000
_cell.length_b   1.000
_cell.length_c   1.000
_cell.angle_alpha   90.00
_cell.angle_beta   90.00
_cell.angle_gamma   90.00
#
_symmetry.space_group_name_H-M   'P 1'
#
loop_
_entity.id
_entity.type
_entity.pdbx_description
1 polymer ?
#
loop_
_entity_poly.entity_id
_entity_poly.type
_entity_poly.pdbx_seq_one_letter_code
_entity_poly.pdbx_strand_id
1 'polypeptide(L)'
;MYTNQAEQCRKISASLQSQSPEHLLPVLIQAAQLCREKQHTKAIELLQEFSDQHPENAAEIKLTMAQLKISQGNISKACLILRSIEELKHKPGMVSALVTMYSHEEDIDSAIEVFALAIQWYQNHQPKSPAHLSLIREAANFKLKYGRKKEAISDLQQLWKQNPKDIHTLAQLISAYSLVDPEKAKALSKHLPSSDSMSLKVDVEALENSPGATYIRKKGGKVTGDSQPKEQGQGDLK
;
A
#
# COMPACT_ATOMS: atom_id res chain seq x y z
N MET A 1 -21.11 22.99 10.39
CA MET A 1 -20.72 21.82 11.21
C MET A 1 -19.78 22.21 12.36
N TYR A 2 -18.54 22.65 12.12
CA TYR A 2 -17.51 22.83 13.17
C TYR A 2 -17.76 23.95 14.19
N THR A 3 -18.69 24.86 13.93
CA THR A 3 -19.08 25.96 14.85
C THR A 3 -20.04 25.52 15.97
N ASN A 4 -20.32 24.21 16.10
CA ASN A 4 -21.30 23.63 17.02
C ASN A 4 -22.75 24.15 16.86
N GLN A 5 -23.05 24.83 15.77
CA GLN A 5 -24.39 25.33 15.43
C GLN A 5 -25.18 24.24 14.68
N ALA A 6 -25.55 23.17 15.39
CA ALA A 6 -26.20 21.98 14.84
C ALA A 6 -27.51 22.29 14.08
N GLU A 7 -28.38 23.12 14.68
CA GLU A 7 -29.66 23.50 14.06
C GLU A 7 -29.48 24.30 12.78
N GLN A 8 -28.53 25.24 12.76
CA GLN A 8 -28.27 26.03 11.56
C GLN A 8 -27.71 25.14 10.44
N CYS A 9 -26.83 24.19 10.78
CA CYS A 9 -26.32 23.20 9.82
C CYS A 9 -27.47 22.37 9.22
N ARG A 10 -28.43 21.91 10.04
CA ARG A 10 -29.62 21.21 9.56
C ARG A 10 -30.49 22.08 8.65
N LYS A 11 -30.79 23.32 9.05
CA LYS A 11 -31.62 24.24 8.24
C LYS A 11 -31.00 24.52 6.88
N ILE A 12 -29.70 24.80 6.84
CA ILE A 12 -28.97 25.10 5.59
C ILE A 12 -28.92 23.86 4.70
N SER A 13 -28.56 22.70 5.24
CA SER A 13 -28.51 21.46 4.46
C SER A 13 -29.88 21.03 3.93
N ALA A 14 -30.95 21.19 4.71
CA ALA A 14 -32.32 20.93 4.25
C ALA A 14 -32.75 21.91 3.13
N SER A 15 -32.40 23.20 3.26
CA SER A 15 -32.64 24.19 2.21
C SER A 15 -31.90 23.83 0.91
N LEU A 16 -30.63 23.43 1.02
CA LEU A 16 -29.84 22.96 -0.12
C LEU A 16 -30.45 21.72 -0.78
N GLN A 17 -30.91 20.75 0.01
CA GLN A 17 -31.59 19.56 -0.54
C GLN A 17 -32.89 19.94 -1.26
N SER A 18 -33.67 20.88 -0.72
CA SER A 18 -34.91 21.34 -1.38
C SER A 18 -34.66 22.03 -2.72
N GLN A 19 -33.51 22.69 -2.86
CA GLN A 19 -33.09 23.35 -4.10
C GLN A 19 -32.48 22.36 -5.10
N SER A 20 -31.92 21.25 -4.64
CA SER A 20 -31.29 20.24 -5.47
C SER A 20 -31.53 18.84 -4.89
N PRO A 21 -32.73 18.27 -5.11
CA PRO A 21 -33.14 17.00 -4.49
C PRO A 21 -32.28 15.80 -4.88
N GLU A 22 -31.67 15.82 -6.06
CA GLU A 22 -30.85 14.72 -6.58
C GLU A 22 -29.38 14.78 -6.11
N HIS A 23 -28.96 15.91 -5.54
CA HIS A 23 -27.56 16.11 -5.18
C HIS A 23 -27.23 15.39 -3.86
N LEU A 24 -26.17 14.60 -3.85
CA LEU A 24 -25.77 13.77 -2.69
C LEU A 24 -25.19 14.59 -1.52
N LEU A 25 -24.44 15.65 -1.82
CA LEU A 25 -23.69 16.44 -0.82
C LEU A 25 -24.52 16.93 0.39
N PRO A 26 -25.73 17.52 0.25
CA PRO A 26 -26.47 17.99 1.42
C PRO A 26 -26.92 16.82 2.32
N VAL A 27 -27.23 15.65 1.76
CA VAL A 27 -27.51 14.41 2.50
C VAL A 27 -26.29 13.95 3.29
N LEU A 28 -25.10 13.96 2.69
CA LEU A 28 -23.85 13.61 3.39
C LEU A 28 -23.58 14.57 4.57
N ILE A 29 -23.86 15.87 4.39
CA ILE A 29 -23.74 16.86 5.48
C ILE A 29 -24.72 16.56 6.61
N GLN A 30 -25.96 16.21 6.30
CA GLN A 30 -26.96 15.83 7.30
C GLN A 30 -26.55 14.55 8.04
N ALA A 31 -26.11 13.51 7.31
CA ALA A 31 -25.63 12.26 7.90
C ALA A 31 -24.41 12.48 8.81
N ALA A 32 -23.46 13.33 8.39
CA ALA A 32 -22.31 13.70 9.20
C ALA A 32 -22.72 14.45 10.48
N GLN A 33 -23.70 15.36 10.39
CA GLN A 33 -24.25 16.06 11.55
C GLN A 33 -24.94 15.09 12.53
N LEU A 34 -25.74 14.15 12.03
CA LEU A 34 -26.37 13.09 12.84
C LEU A 34 -25.31 12.22 13.54
N CYS A 35 -24.22 11.89 12.86
CA CYS A 35 -23.12 11.12 13.45
C CYS A 35 -22.44 11.88 14.60
N ARG A 36 -22.27 13.21 14.49
CA ARG A 36 -21.73 14.03 15.58
C ARG A 36 -22.66 14.10 16.79
N GLU A 37 -23.96 13.99 16.57
CA GLU A 37 -24.97 13.90 17.60
C GLU A 37 -25.15 12.48 18.16
N LYS A 38 -24.26 11.54 17.78
CA LYS A 38 -24.32 10.12 18.14
C LYS A 38 -25.58 9.39 17.63
N GLN A 39 -26.31 10.00 16.70
CA GLN A 39 -27.50 9.43 16.06
C GLN A 39 -27.13 8.60 14.83
N HIS A 40 -26.28 7.58 15.03
CA HIS A 40 -25.72 6.78 13.94
C HIS A 40 -26.75 5.97 13.17
N THR A 41 -27.81 5.49 13.84
CA THR A 41 -28.89 4.73 13.20
C THR A 41 -29.64 5.60 12.20
N LYS A 42 -30.07 6.79 12.62
CA LYS A 42 -30.73 7.78 11.77
C LYS A 42 -29.85 8.24 10.61
N ALA A 43 -28.54 8.37 10.82
CA ALA A 43 -27.62 8.70 9.74
C ALA A 43 -27.59 7.62 8.65
N ILE A 44 -27.65 6.35 9.05
CA ILE A 44 -27.69 5.21 8.12
C ILE A 44 -29.05 5.12 7.42
N GLU A 45 -30.15 5.30 8.15
CA GLU A 45 -31.50 5.31 7.57
C GLU A 45 -31.64 6.41 6.51
N LEU A 46 -31.17 7.63 6.81
CA LEU A 46 -31.15 8.75 5.86
C LEU A 46 -30.37 8.43 4.58
N LEU A 47 -29.18 7.83 4.74
CA LEU A 47 -28.35 7.42 3.60
C LEU A 47 -29.02 6.32 2.78
N GLN A 48 -29.65 5.34 3.45
CA GLN A 48 -30.34 4.24 2.77
C GLN A 48 -31.56 4.72 1.99
N GLU A 49 -32.42 5.55 2.59
CA GLU A 49 -33.58 6.13 1.89
C GLU A 49 -33.16 6.92 0.66
N PHE A 50 -32.07 7.69 0.75
CA PHE A 50 -31.55 8.43 -0.39
C PHE A 50 -30.99 7.50 -1.47
N SER A 51 -30.30 6.43 -1.09
CA SER A 51 -29.79 5.43 -2.04
C SER A 51 -30.90 4.69 -2.77
N ASP A 52 -32.03 4.45 -2.12
CA ASP A 52 -33.17 3.74 -2.72
C ASP A 52 -33.88 4.62 -3.76
N GLN A 53 -33.84 5.94 -3.58
CA GLN A 53 -34.38 6.93 -4.53
C GLN A 53 -33.40 7.29 -5.64
N HIS A 54 -32.10 7.21 -5.37
CA HIS A 54 -31.02 7.59 -6.28
C HIS A 54 -29.99 6.47 -6.48
N PRO A 55 -30.32 5.41 -7.26
CA PRO A 55 -29.43 4.27 -7.48
C PRO A 55 -28.07 4.64 -8.08
N GLU A 56 -27.99 5.75 -8.82
CA GLU A 56 -26.76 6.30 -9.39
C GLU A 56 -25.72 6.68 -8.32
N ASN A 57 -26.18 7.04 -7.12
CA ASN A 57 -25.33 7.42 -5.99
C ASN A 57 -25.05 6.24 -5.04
N ALA A 58 -25.62 5.06 -5.30
CA ALA A 58 -25.61 3.93 -4.37
C ALA A 58 -24.19 3.48 -3.99
N ALA A 59 -23.24 3.50 -4.92
CA ALA A 59 -21.85 3.13 -4.63
C ALA A 59 -21.20 4.11 -3.63
N GLU A 60 -21.34 5.41 -3.84
CA GLU A 60 -20.77 6.45 -2.97
C GLU A 60 -21.43 6.47 -1.59
N ILE A 61 -22.74 6.23 -1.55
CA ILE A 61 -23.50 6.10 -0.30
C ILE A 61 -23.02 4.86 0.48
N LYS A 62 -22.87 3.70 -0.17
CA LYS A 62 -22.36 2.48 0.47
C LYS A 62 -20.94 2.67 0.99
N LEU A 63 -20.06 3.38 0.27
CA LEU A 63 -18.73 3.75 0.77
C LEU A 63 -18.83 4.59 2.04
N THR A 64 -19.72 5.58 2.05
CA THR A 64 -19.95 6.42 3.23
C THR A 64 -20.47 5.59 4.41
N MET A 65 -21.43 4.70 4.19
CA MET A 65 -21.97 3.80 5.22
C MET A 65 -20.89 2.86 5.77
N ALA A 66 -20.03 2.31 4.90
CA ALA A 66 -18.89 1.51 5.33
C ALA A 66 -17.93 2.33 6.20
N GLN A 67 -17.58 3.55 5.80
CA GLN A 67 -16.72 4.44 6.59
C GLN A 67 -17.33 4.75 7.98
N LEU A 68 -18.66 4.93 8.05
CA LEU A 68 -19.37 5.09 9.32
C LEU A 68 -19.30 3.83 10.19
N LYS A 69 -19.34 2.63 9.61
CA LYS A 69 -19.16 1.38 10.36
C LYS A 69 -17.74 1.20 10.85
N ILE A 70 -16.74 1.60 10.07
CA ILE A 70 -15.33 1.60 10.47
C ILE A 70 -15.13 2.53 11.68
N SER A 71 -15.67 3.75 11.64
CA SER A 71 -15.54 4.70 12.76
C SER A 71 -16.25 4.26 14.04
N GLN A 72 -17.25 3.37 13.94
CA GLN A 72 -17.92 2.72 15.07
C GLN A 72 -17.16 1.49 15.58
N GLY A 73 -16.04 1.11 14.98
CA GLY A 73 -15.30 -0.12 15.29
C GLY A 73 -15.98 -1.39 14.78
N ASN A 74 -17.01 -1.29 13.92
CA ASN A 74 -17.72 -2.44 13.37
C ASN A 74 -17.14 -2.86 12.01
N ILE A 75 -15.91 -3.38 12.04
CA ILE A 75 -15.14 -3.72 10.84
C ILE A 75 -15.84 -4.81 10.02
N SER A 76 -16.37 -5.85 10.67
CA SER A 76 -17.11 -6.93 10.00
C SER A 76 -18.27 -6.42 9.13
N LYS A 77 -19.11 -5.50 9.66
CA LYS A 77 -20.21 -4.91 8.87
C LYS A 77 -19.70 -4.00 7.76
N ALA A 78 -18.60 -3.28 7.98
CA ALA A 78 -17.99 -2.47 6.93
C ALA A 78 -17.52 -3.34 5.75
N CYS A 79 -16.87 -4.48 6.01
CA CYS A 79 -16.45 -5.43 4.99
C CYS A 79 -17.64 -5.95 4.16
N LEU A 80 -18.76 -6.29 4.81
CA LEU A 80 -19.97 -6.74 4.12
C LEU A 80 -20.52 -5.66 3.17
N ILE A 81 -20.59 -4.40 3.64
CA ILE A 81 -21.07 -3.28 2.81
C ILE A 81 -20.13 -3.08 1.62
N LEU A 82 -18.81 -3.06 1.83
CA LEU A 82 -17.84 -2.85 0.77
C LEU A 82 -17.85 -3.96 -0.28
N ARG A 83 -18.01 -5.22 0.14
CA ARG A 83 -18.17 -6.35 -0.79
C ARG A 83 -19.45 -6.26 -1.65
N SER A 84 -20.47 -5.55 -1.19
CA SER A 84 -21.73 -5.34 -1.94
C SER A 84 -21.64 -4.29 -3.05
N ILE A 85 -20.49 -3.63 -3.21
CA ILE A 85 -20.24 -2.62 -4.26
C ILE A 85 -19.56 -3.32 -5.44
N GLU A 86 -20.36 -3.92 -6.32
CA GLU A 86 -19.87 -4.75 -7.43
C GLU A 86 -18.90 -4.00 -8.38
N GLU A 87 -19.15 -2.72 -8.64
CA GLU A 87 -18.31 -1.88 -9.52
C GLU A 87 -16.87 -1.70 -9.02
N LEU A 88 -16.68 -1.74 -7.70
CA LEU A 88 -15.39 -1.51 -7.05
C LEU A 88 -14.72 -2.79 -6.55
N LYS A 89 -15.45 -3.91 -6.53
CA LYS A 89 -15.05 -5.20 -5.93
C LYS A 89 -13.64 -5.67 -6.29
N HIS A 90 -13.26 -5.53 -7.56
CA HIS A 90 -11.95 -5.98 -8.06
C HIS A 90 -10.94 -4.85 -8.23
N LYS A 91 -11.28 -3.61 -7.86
CA LYS A 91 -10.33 -2.49 -7.92
C LYS A 91 -9.24 -2.70 -6.86
N PRO A 92 -7.95 -2.47 -7.19
CA PRO A 92 -6.86 -2.68 -6.23
C PRO A 92 -7.02 -1.92 -4.92
N GLY A 93 -7.62 -0.71 -4.96
CA GLY A 93 -7.94 0.06 -3.76
C GLY A 93 -8.95 -0.64 -2.83
N MET A 94 -10.00 -1.23 -3.40
CA MET A 94 -11.01 -1.98 -2.63
C MET A 94 -10.42 -3.27 -2.05
N VAL A 95 -9.65 -4.00 -2.85
CA VAL A 95 -8.94 -5.21 -2.43
C VAL A 95 -8.01 -4.89 -1.26
N SER A 96 -7.19 -3.83 -1.37
CA SER A 96 -6.27 -3.41 -0.31
C SER A 96 -7.00 -3.03 0.99
N ALA A 97 -8.10 -2.28 0.89
CA ALA A 97 -8.92 -1.91 2.04
C ALA A 97 -9.49 -3.15 2.74
N LEU A 98 -10.13 -4.06 1.99
CA LEU A 98 -10.70 -5.31 2.51
C LEU A 98 -9.64 -6.20 3.17
N VAL A 99 -8.50 -6.42 2.51
CA VAL A 99 -7.38 -7.20 3.06
C VAL A 99 -6.89 -6.58 4.36
N THR A 100 -6.73 -5.26 4.41
CA THR A 100 -6.28 -4.54 5.61
C THR A 100 -7.26 -4.73 6.77
N MET A 101 -8.56 -4.61 6.50
CA MET A 101 -9.61 -4.80 7.51
C MET A 101 -9.71 -6.24 8.01
N TYR A 102 -9.66 -7.23 7.13
CA TYR A 102 -9.63 -8.63 7.54
C TYR A 102 -8.37 -8.98 8.35
N SER A 103 -7.23 -8.41 7.97
CA SER A 103 -5.99 -8.56 8.72
C SER A 103 -6.06 -7.96 10.12
N HIS A 104 -6.78 -6.84 10.28
CA HIS A 104 -7.03 -6.22 11.58
C HIS A 104 -7.89 -7.12 12.48
N GLU A 105 -8.88 -7.81 11.90
CA GLU A 105 -9.75 -8.77 12.60
C GLU A 105 -9.10 -10.16 12.75
N GLU A 106 -7.82 -10.32 12.36
CA GLU A 106 -7.09 -11.59 12.33
C GLU A 106 -7.72 -12.68 11.44
N ASP A 107 -8.66 -12.31 10.58
CA ASP A 107 -9.31 -13.19 9.60
C ASP A 107 -8.46 -13.32 8.33
N ILE A 108 -7.36 -14.05 8.45
CA ILE A 108 -6.38 -14.22 7.39
C ILE A 108 -6.96 -14.97 6.19
N ASP A 109 -7.87 -15.91 6.43
CA ASP A 109 -8.46 -16.73 5.38
C ASP A 109 -9.40 -15.90 4.49
N SER A 110 -10.22 -15.01 5.08
CA SER A 110 -11.01 -14.04 4.30
C SER A 110 -10.13 -13.06 3.52
N ALA A 111 -9.00 -12.61 4.08
CA ALA A 111 -8.06 -11.74 3.36
C ALA A 111 -7.46 -12.46 2.13
N ILE A 112 -7.08 -13.73 2.27
CA ILE A 112 -6.58 -14.56 1.17
C ILE A 112 -7.67 -14.78 0.11
N GLU A 113 -8.92 -15.00 0.53
CA GLU A 113 -10.05 -15.14 -0.39
C GLU A 113 -10.24 -13.88 -1.25
N VAL A 114 -10.16 -12.69 -0.65
CA VAL A 114 -10.26 -11.42 -1.39
C VAL A 114 -9.18 -11.33 -2.47
N PHE A 115 -7.93 -11.68 -2.15
CA PHE A 115 -6.87 -11.76 -3.15
C PHE A 115 -7.18 -12.76 -4.25
N ALA A 116 -7.61 -13.98 -3.88
CA ALA A 116 -7.89 -15.05 -4.84
C ALA A 116 -8.98 -14.63 -5.85
N LEU A 117 -10.07 -14.04 -5.37
CA LEU A 117 -11.17 -13.55 -6.21
C LEU A 117 -10.71 -12.43 -7.14
N ALA A 118 -9.91 -11.48 -6.65
CA ALA A 118 -9.38 -10.39 -7.46
C ALA A 118 -8.40 -10.91 -8.53
N ILE A 119 -7.47 -11.79 -8.16
CA ILE A 119 -6.52 -12.40 -9.10
C ILE A 119 -7.25 -13.18 -10.18
N GLN A 120 -8.24 -14.01 -9.81
CA GLN A 120 -9.04 -14.77 -10.77
C GLN A 120 -9.79 -13.85 -11.75
N TRP A 121 -10.37 -12.76 -11.25
CA TRP A 121 -11.04 -11.79 -12.12
C TRP A 121 -10.05 -11.17 -13.13
N TYR A 122 -8.88 -10.72 -12.68
CA TYR A 122 -7.85 -10.15 -13.56
C TYR A 122 -7.29 -11.17 -14.54
N GLN A 123 -7.11 -12.43 -14.14
CA GLN A 123 -6.66 -13.51 -15.01
C GLN A 123 -7.64 -13.72 -16.19
N ASN A 124 -8.95 -13.58 -15.95
CA ASN A 124 -9.98 -13.78 -16.97
C ASN A 124 -10.20 -12.56 -17.87
N HIS A 125 -10.01 -11.34 -17.36
CA HIS A 125 -10.33 -10.11 -18.10
C HIS A 125 -9.09 -9.40 -18.66
N GLN A 126 -8.00 -9.36 -17.91
CA GLN A 126 -6.77 -8.61 -18.24
C GLN A 126 -5.52 -9.37 -17.78
N PRO A 127 -5.27 -10.58 -18.33
CA PRO A 127 -4.15 -11.41 -17.93
C PRO A 127 -2.83 -10.68 -18.20
N LYS A 128 -1.86 -10.88 -17.31
CA LYS A 128 -0.50 -10.28 -17.38
C LYS A 128 -0.46 -8.74 -17.36
N SER A 129 -1.58 -8.07 -17.08
CA SER A 129 -1.57 -6.63 -16.83
C SER A 129 -0.70 -6.28 -15.60
N PRO A 130 -0.14 -5.07 -15.51
CA PRO A 130 0.64 -4.66 -14.34
C PRO A 130 -0.12 -4.83 -13.03
N ALA A 131 -1.42 -4.51 -13.01
CA ALA A 131 -2.29 -4.68 -11.85
C ALA A 131 -2.43 -6.15 -11.45
N HIS A 132 -2.63 -7.05 -12.42
CA HIS A 132 -2.70 -8.48 -12.18
C HIS A 132 -1.42 -9.04 -11.56
N LEU A 133 -0.26 -8.70 -12.14
CA LEU A 133 1.03 -9.17 -11.64
C LEU A 133 1.32 -8.61 -10.24
N SER A 134 1.04 -7.34 -9.99
CA SER A 134 1.19 -6.73 -8.67
C SER A 134 0.28 -7.38 -7.63
N LEU A 135 -0.97 -7.69 -7.96
CA LEU A 135 -1.88 -8.39 -7.05
C LEU A 135 -1.37 -9.79 -6.65
N ILE A 136 -0.84 -10.56 -7.59
CA ILE A 136 -0.26 -11.89 -7.28
C ILE A 136 0.94 -11.74 -6.33
N ARG A 137 1.83 -10.77 -6.59
CA ARG A 137 2.99 -10.52 -5.71
C ARG A 137 2.57 -10.10 -4.31
N GLU A 138 1.60 -9.19 -4.20
CA GLU A 138 1.08 -8.76 -2.89
C GLU A 138 0.38 -9.90 -2.15
N ALA A 139 -0.39 -10.75 -2.84
CA ALA A 139 -0.99 -11.93 -2.24
C ALA A 139 0.07 -12.92 -1.71
N ALA A 140 1.15 -13.14 -2.46
CA ALA A 140 2.25 -13.98 -2.01
C ALA A 140 2.99 -13.38 -0.80
N ASN A 141 3.28 -12.08 -0.81
CA ASN A 141 3.88 -11.37 0.33
C ASN A 141 3.00 -11.46 1.57
N PHE A 142 1.68 -11.29 1.40
CA PHE A 142 0.70 -11.42 2.46
C PHE A 142 0.74 -12.83 3.06
N LYS A 143 0.68 -13.87 2.22
CA LYS A 143 0.79 -15.27 2.65
C LYS A 143 2.10 -15.56 3.38
N LEU A 144 3.24 -15.01 2.91
CA LEU A 144 4.53 -15.16 3.61
C LEU A 144 4.51 -14.53 4.99
N LYS A 145 3.97 -13.30 5.11
CA LYS A 145 3.86 -12.56 6.37
C LYS A 145 3.07 -13.33 7.43
N TYR A 146 1.99 -14.01 7.03
CA TYR A 146 1.12 -14.78 7.92
C TYR A 146 1.43 -16.29 7.94
N GLY A 147 2.63 -16.70 7.52
CA GLY A 147 3.13 -18.07 7.69
C GLY A 147 2.60 -19.10 6.69
N ARG A 148 1.79 -18.72 5.69
CA ARG A 148 1.29 -19.57 4.60
C ARG A 148 2.38 -19.79 3.52
N LYS A 149 3.57 -20.21 3.94
CA LYS A 149 4.79 -20.25 3.10
C LYS A 149 4.65 -21.15 1.87
N LYS A 150 4.02 -22.32 2.02
CA LYS A 150 3.87 -23.28 0.91
C LYS A 150 3.01 -22.73 -0.22
N GLU A 151 1.90 -22.07 0.12
CA GLU A 151 1.00 -21.45 -0.85
C GLU A 151 1.69 -20.26 -1.54
N ALA A 152 2.36 -19.40 -0.78
CA ALA A 152 3.11 -18.28 -1.37
C ALA A 152 4.19 -18.75 -2.35
N ILE A 153 4.92 -19.81 -2.02
CA ILE A 153 5.90 -20.42 -2.93
C ILE A 153 5.21 -20.92 -4.21
N SER A 154 4.08 -21.63 -4.08
CA SER A 154 3.33 -22.12 -5.24
C SER A 154 2.91 -20.97 -6.17
N ASP A 155 2.37 -19.89 -5.61
CA ASP A 155 1.93 -18.71 -6.36
C ASP A 155 3.11 -18.03 -7.08
N LEU A 156 4.22 -17.81 -6.36
CA LEU A 156 5.43 -17.21 -6.92
C LEU A 156 6.10 -18.08 -7.98
N GLN A 157 6.07 -19.41 -7.84
CA GLN A 157 6.56 -20.34 -8.86
C GLN A 157 5.72 -20.25 -10.13
N GLN A 158 4.39 -20.21 -10.00
CA GLN A 158 3.49 -20.06 -11.14
C GLN A 158 3.73 -18.71 -11.84
N LEU A 159 3.88 -17.64 -11.07
CA LEU A 159 4.18 -16.31 -11.58
C LEU A 159 5.52 -16.28 -12.34
N TRP A 160 6.58 -16.87 -11.77
CA TRP A 160 7.90 -16.94 -12.39
C TRP A 160 7.90 -17.78 -13.67
N LYS A 161 7.17 -18.91 -13.70
CA LYS A 161 7.01 -19.72 -14.93
C LYS A 161 6.37 -18.94 -16.07
N GLN A 162 5.43 -18.04 -15.75
CA GLN A 162 4.79 -17.19 -16.75
C GLN A 162 5.69 -16.05 -17.24
N ASN A 163 6.59 -15.56 -16.41
CA ASN A 163 7.57 -14.53 -16.77
C ASN A 163 8.96 -14.78 -16.14
N PRO A 164 9.78 -15.67 -16.73
CA PRO A 164 11.09 -16.02 -16.15
C PRO A 164 12.11 -14.88 -16.13
N LYS A 165 11.86 -13.80 -16.88
CA LYS A 165 12.71 -12.60 -16.94
C LYS A 165 12.46 -11.64 -15.78
N ASP A 166 11.44 -11.89 -14.96
CA ASP A 166 11.09 -11.04 -13.84
C ASP A 166 11.99 -11.30 -12.62
N ILE A 167 13.02 -10.46 -12.49
CA ILE A 167 14.01 -10.52 -11.42
C ILE A 167 13.35 -10.34 -10.04
N HIS A 168 12.30 -9.51 -9.93
CA HIS A 168 11.64 -9.27 -8.65
C HIS A 168 10.92 -10.51 -8.12
N THR A 169 10.19 -11.21 -9.00
CA THR A 169 9.53 -12.47 -8.63
C THR A 169 10.55 -13.54 -8.31
N LEU A 170 11.67 -13.62 -9.05
CA LEU A 170 12.77 -14.54 -8.74
C LEU A 170 13.36 -14.26 -7.34
N ALA A 171 13.63 -12.99 -7.02
CA ALA A 171 14.15 -12.60 -5.71
C ALA A 171 13.17 -12.92 -4.57
N GLN A 172 11.87 -12.65 -4.75
CA GLN A 172 10.83 -13.02 -3.80
C GLN A 172 10.72 -14.54 -3.63
N LEU A 173 10.84 -15.30 -4.73
CA LEU A 173 10.80 -16.76 -4.69
C LEU A 173 12.01 -17.35 -3.95
N ILE A 174 13.21 -16.80 -4.16
CA ILE A 174 14.43 -17.18 -3.43
C ILE A 174 14.26 -16.87 -1.94
N SER A 175 13.76 -15.68 -1.60
CA SER A 175 13.47 -15.29 -0.22
C SER A 175 12.47 -16.25 0.44
N ALA A 176 11.37 -16.57 -0.25
CA ALA A 176 10.37 -17.52 0.22
C ALA A 176 10.96 -18.93 0.43
N TYR A 177 11.77 -19.42 -0.52
CA TYR A 177 12.44 -20.70 -0.39
C TYR A 177 13.49 -20.71 0.71
N SER A 178 14.19 -19.61 0.99
CA SER A 178 15.17 -19.57 2.09
C SER A 178 14.55 -19.91 3.45
N LEU A 179 13.24 -19.68 3.61
CA LEU A 179 12.48 -19.97 4.83
C LEU A 179 11.98 -21.42 4.95
N VAL A 180 12.11 -22.23 3.89
CA VAL A 180 11.52 -23.59 3.78
C VAL A 180 12.52 -24.63 3.26
N ASP A 181 13.29 -24.29 2.22
CA ASP A 181 14.22 -25.15 1.48
C ASP A 181 15.42 -24.33 0.96
N PRO A 182 16.52 -24.24 1.74
CA PRO A 182 17.67 -23.41 1.41
C PRO A 182 18.43 -23.92 0.17
N GLU A 183 18.39 -25.22 -0.11
CA GLU A 183 19.05 -25.79 -1.30
C GLU A 183 18.36 -25.35 -2.58
N LYS A 184 17.01 -25.32 -2.60
CA LYS A 184 16.27 -24.74 -3.73
C LYS A 184 16.49 -23.25 -3.89
N ALA A 185 16.58 -22.50 -2.79
CA ALA A 185 16.91 -21.08 -2.84
C ALA A 185 18.27 -20.84 -3.52
N LYS A 186 19.28 -21.65 -3.15
CA LYS A 186 20.63 -21.61 -3.74
C LYS A 186 20.66 -22.05 -5.21
N ALA A 187 19.82 -23.01 -5.60
CA ALA A 187 19.69 -23.38 -7.01
C ALA A 187 19.10 -22.22 -7.84
N LEU A 188 18.06 -21.57 -7.31
CA LEU A 188 17.39 -20.44 -7.96
C LEU A 188 18.25 -19.17 -8.01
N SER A 189 19.12 -18.94 -7.02
CA SER A 189 20.00 -17.76 -6.99
C SER A 189 20.98 -17.72 -8.16
N LYS A 190 21.28 -18.86 -8.79
CA LYS A 190 22.10 -18.93 -10.01
C LYS A 190 21.45 -18.25 -11.22
N HIS A 191 20.13 -18.03 -11.18
CA HIS A 191 19.39 -17.34 -12.24
C HIS A 191 19.34 -15.82 -12.05
N LEU A 192 19.87 -15.29 -10.94
CA LEU A 192 19.98 -13.85 -10.76
C LEU A 192 21.07 -13.27 -11.70
N PRO A 193 20.87 -12.04 -12.23
CA PRO A 193 21.91 -11.37 -13.00
C PRO A 193 23.17 -11.19 -12.14
N SER A 194 24.36 -11.25 -12.76
CA SER A 194 25.62 -10.97 -12.06
C SER A 194 25.67 -9.52 -11.59
N SER A 195 26.40 -9.24 -10.51
CA SER A 195 26.57 -7.86 -9.98
C SER A 195 27.07 -6.89 -11.06
N ASP A 196 27.92 -7.36 -11.96
CA ASP A 196 28.49 -6.56 -13.04
C ASP A 196 27.42 -6.04 -14.01
N SER A 197 26.36 -6.83 -14.23
CA SER A 197 25.21 -6.44 -15.06
C SER A 197 24.24 -5.47 -14.36
N MET A 198 24.30 -5.37 -13.02
CA MET A 198 23.52 -4.43 -12.20
C MET A 198 24.30 -3.18 -11.80
N SER A 199 25.54 -3.02 -12.28
CA SER A 199 26.29 -1.79 -12.08
C SER A 199 25.53 -0.63 -12.72
N LEU A 200 24.73 0.07 -11.91
CA LEU A 200 24.39 1.45 -12.19
C LEU A 200 25.73 2.13 -12.47
N LYS A 201 25.88 2.76 -13.64
CA LYS A 201 27.00 3.66 -13.93
C LYS A 201 26.85 4.87 -13.00
N VAL A 202 27.07 4.64 -11.72
CA VAL A 202 27.11 5.65 -10.69
C VAL A 202 28.47 6.27 -10.82
N ASP A 203 28.52 7.44 -11.45
CA ASP A 203 29.70 8.26 -11.48
C ASP A 203 29.94 8.76 -10.04
N VAL A 204 30.81 8.04 -9.34
CA VAL A 204 31.18 8.32 -7.95
C VAL A 204 31.77 9.73 -7.84
N GLU A 205 32.55 10.18 -8.83
CA GLU A 205 33.10 11.53 -8.86
C GLU A 205 32.00 12.59 -9.03
N ALA A 206 31.00 12.35 -9.87
CA ALA A 206 29.88 13.28 -10.03
C ALA A 206 29.01 13.39 -8.76
N LEU A 207 28.87 12.31 -7.99
CA LEU A 207 28.16 12.31 -6.70
C LEU A 207 28.96 13.02 -5.61
N GLU A 208 30.27 12.78 -5.54
CA GLU A 208 31.15 13.43 -4.57
C GLU A 208 31.31 14.94 -4.84
N ASN A 209 31.22 15.36 -6.10
CA ASN A 209 31.28 16.76 -6.52
C ASN A 209 29.89 17.41 -6.68
N SER A 210 28.80 16.72 -6.32
CA SER A 210 27.46 17.27 -6.38
C SER A 210 27.33 18.44 -5.40
N PRO A 211 26.73 19.58 -5.80
CA PRO A 211 26.66 20.80 -5.00
C PRO A 211 25.88 20.68 -3.67
N GLY A 212 25.26 19.52 -3.38
CA GLY A 212 24.65 19.20 -2.08
C GLY A 212 25.55 18.43 -1.10
N ALA A 213 26.65 17.81 -1.56
CA ALA A 213 27.55 16.99 -0.72
C ALA A 213 28.63 17.81 0.01
N THR A 214 28.81 19.09 -0.35
CA THR A 214 29.91 19.94 0.11
C THR A 214 29.70 20.58 1.50
N TYR A 215 28.56 20.37 2.16
CA TYR A 215 28.30 20.98 3.47
C TYR A 215 29.02 20.29 4.66
N ILE A 216 29.69 19.15 4.48
CA ILE A 216 30.33 18.41 5.60
C ILE A 216 31.85 18.61 5.69
N ARG A 217 32.52 19.17 4.68
CA ARG A 217 33.96 19.50 4.79
C ARG A 217 34.20 21.00 4.69
N LYS A 218 33.97 21.70 5.81
CA LYS A 218 34.75 22.91 6.10
C LYS A 218 36.22 22.48 6.17
N LYS A 219 36.98 22.79 5.11
CA LYS A 219 38.43 22.69 5.07
C LYS A 219 38.99 23.40 6.31
N GLY A 220 39.53 22.62 7.25
CA GLY A 220 40.44 23.11 8.27
C GLY A 220 41.64 23.75 7.58
N GLY A 221 41.96 24.96 8.00
CA GLY A 221 42.90 25.84 7.33
C GLY A 221 44.30 25.25 7.16
N LYS A 222 44.90 25.68 6.06
CA LYS A 222 46.31 25.63 5.74
C LYS A 222 47.12 26.23 6.90
N VAL A 223 48.02 25.47 7.51
CA VAL A 223 49.13 26.01 8.30
C VAL A 223 50.41 25.36 7.82
N THR A 224 51.12 26.10 6.97
CA THR A 224 52.56 25.97 6.72
C THR A 224 53.31 26.44 7.95
N GLY A 225 54.29 25.67 8.42
CA GLY A 225 55.17 26.07 9.51
C GLY A 225 56.35 25.11 9.64
N ASP A 226 57.45 25.47 9.01
CA ASP A 226 58.80 24.93 9.19
C ASP A 226 59.18 24.74 10.66
N SER A 227 59.89 23.65 10.97
CA SER A 227 60.95 23.56 12.01
C SER A 227 61.57 22.15 12.03
N GLN A 228 62.64 21.92 11.27
CA GLN A 228 63.81 21.15 11.74
C GLN A 228 64.58 22.02 12.77
N PRO A 229 65.51 21.53 13.65
CA PRO A 229 66.44 20.39 13.45
C PRO A 229 66.83 19.55 14.70
N LYS A 230 67.40 18.35 14.50
CA LYS A 230 68.82 18.00 14.79
C LYS A 230 69.15 16.49 14.69
N GLU A 231 70.31 16.25 14.10
CA GLU A 231 71.08 15.01 13.92
C GLU A 231 71.44 14.27 15.23
N GLN A 232 71.62 12.94 15.16
CA GLN A 232 72.95 12.28 15.15
C GLN A 232 72.86 10.74 15.18
N GLY A 233 73.82 10.08 14.50
CA GLY A 233 74.17 8.66 14.67
C GLY A 233 74.12 7.84 13.37
N GLN A 234 75.10 7.97 12.47
CA GLN A 234 76.35 7.17 12.40
C GLN A 234 76.13 5.73 11.91
N GLY A 235 76.72 5.39 10.76
CA GLY A 235 76.69 4.06 10.15
C GLY A 235 77.42 4.05 8.81
N ASP A 236 78.71 3.75 8.88
CA ASP A 236 79.76 3.82 7.86
C ASP A 236 79.77 2.69 6.79
N LEU A 237 80.58 2.96 5.74
CA LEU A 237 81.27 2.06 4.78
C LEU A 237 80.40 1.51 3.61
N LYS A 238 80.80 1.62 2.34
CA LYS A 238 82.14 1.70 1.73
C LYS A 238 82.05 2.27 0.31
#